data_AF-A0A928Q777-F1
#
_entry.id   AF-A0A928Q777-F1
#
_cell.length_a   1.000
_cell.length_b   1.000
_cell.length_c   1.000
_cell.angle_alpha   90.00
_cell.angle_beta   90.00
_cell.angle_gamma   90.00
#
_symmetry.space_group_name_H-M   'P 1'
#
loop_
_entity.id
_entity.type
_entity.pdbx_description
1 polymer ?
#
loop_
_entity_poly.entity_id
_entity_poly.type
_entity_poly.pdbx_seq_one_letter_code
_entity_poly.pdbx_strand_id
1 'polypeptide(L)'
;MSEGDGQSRNKLIEHNLRLVAHIIKKYYSNIKEQDELISIGTVGLIKAVSTFDYLKGNRFATYASRCIENEILMYFRAKKKTQGEIYIDEPIDTDKDGNQLTHT
;
A
#
# COMPACT_ATOMS: atom_id res chain seq x y z
N MET A 1 27.37 -10.85 3.15
CA MET A 1 26.63 -9.57 3.13
C MET A 1 27.67 -8.47 3.10
N SER A 2 27.91 -7.89 1.93
CA SER A 2 29.01 -6.93 1.74
C SER A 2 28.55 -5.54 2.17
N GLU A 3 29.19 -4.96 3.18
CA GLU A 3 28.88 -3.64 3.76
C GLU A 3 28.93 -2.47 2.76
N GLY A 4 29.52 -2.66 1.57
CA GLY A 4 29.51 -1.69 0.48
C GLY A 4 28.15 -1.47 -0.21
N ASP A 5 27.20 -2.40 -0.04
CA ASP A 5 25.87 -2.27 -0.65
C ASP A 5 24.96 -1.28 0.11
N GLY A 6 25.13 -1.15 1.43
CA GLY A 6 24.21 -0.34 2.25
C GLY A 6 24.21 1.15 1.88
N GLN A 7 25.39 1.74 1.70
CA GLN A 7 25.50 3.15 1.34
C GLN A 7 25.05 3.42 -0.11
N SER A 8 25.37 2.51 -1.03
CA SER A 8 24.96 2.60 -2.43
C SER A 8 23.43 2.52 -2.57
N ARG A 9 22.79 1.66 -1.78
CA ARG A 9 21.33 1.56 -1.68
C ARG A 9 20.71 2.82 -1.12
N ASN A 10 21.25 3.39 -0.05
CA ASN A 10 20.72 4.64 0.52
C ASN A 10 20.76 5.79 -0.49
N LYS A 11 21.89 5.97 -1.20
CA LYS A 11 21.98 6.99 -2.27
C LYS A 11 20.97 6.74 -3.39
N LEU A 12 20.74 5.47 -3.75
CA LEU A 12 19.77 5.11 -4.77
C LEU A 12 18.33 5.43 -4.31
N ILE A 13 18.00 5.17 -3.04
CA ILE A 13 16.70 5.51 -2.45
C ILE A 13 16.51 7.03 -2.45
N GLU A 14 17.46 7.78 -1.90
CA GLU A 14 17.36 9.24 -1.77
C GLU A 14 17.20 9.94 -3.12
N HIS A 15 17.95 9.51 -4.13
CA HIS A 15 17.85 10.08 -5.48
C HIS A 15 16.48 9.80 -6.14
N ASN A 16 15.82 8.69 -5.78
CA ASN A 16 14.55 8.27 -6.34
C ASN A 16 13.33 8.58 -5.44
N LEU A 17 13.51 9.24 -4.29
CA LEU A 17 12.38 9.69 -3.47
C LEU A 17 11.43 10.62 -4.25
N ARG A 18 11.97 11.44 -5.16
CA ARG A 18 11.15 12.33 -6.02
C ARG A 18 10.23 11.54 -6.96
N LEU A 19 10.65 10.32 -7.35
CA LEU A 19 9.82 9.43 -8.17
C LEU A 19 8.58 8.96 -7.40
N VAL A 20 8.75 8.61 -6.11
CA VAL A 20 7.66 8.20 -5.22
C VAL A 20 6.61 9.30 -5.12
N ALA A 21 7.04 10.54 -4.82
CA ALA A 21 6.14 11.68 -4.74
C ALA A 21 5.42 11.97 -6.06
N HIS A 22 6.08 11.75 -7.20
CA HIS A 22 5.47 11.93 -8.52
C HIS A 22 4.40 10.88 -8.82
N ILE A 23 4.66 9.60 -8.52
CA ILE A 23 3.71 8.50 -8.77
C ILE A 23 2.48 8.65 -7.90
N ILE A 24 2.67 8.91 -6.61
CA ILE A 24 1.56 9.10 -5.65
C ILE A 24 0.70 10.30 -6.05
N LYS A 25 1.26 11.28 -6.79
CA LYS A 25 0.51 12.44 -7.26
C LYS A 25 -0.71 12.10 -8.10
N LYS A 26 -0.68 10.98 -8.81
CA LYS A 26 -1.80 10.45 -9.59
C LYS A 26 -2.94 9.90 -8.71
N TYR A 27 -2.64 9.53 -7.47
CA TYR A 27 -3.55 8.86 -6.53
C TYR A 27 -4.04 9.78 -5.41
N TYR A 28 -3.63 11.06 -5.40
CA TYR A 28 -4.07 12.01 -4.38
C TYR A 28 -5.59 12.22 -4.44
N SER A 29 -6.25 11.86 -3.35
CA SER A 29 -7.68 12.07 -3.15
C SER A 29 -7.97 13.02 -1.97
N ASN A 30 -7.14 13.01 -0.92
CA ASN A 30 -7.17 13.96 0.19
C ASN A 30 -5.79 14.05 0.90
N ILE A 31 -5.61 15.06 1.77
CA ILE A 31 -4.36 15.30 2.52
C ILE A 31 -4.05 14.17 3.51
N LYS A 32 -5.07 13.51 4.07
CA LYS A 32 -4.88 12.44 5.07
C LYS A 32 -4.32 11.15 4.45
N GLU A 33 -4.79 10.80 3.27
CA GLU A 33 -4.31 9.67 2.47
C GLU A 33 -2.94 9.95 1.84
N GLN A 34 -2.55 11.21 1.70
CA GLN A 34 -1.23 11.56 1.16
C GLN A 34 -0.08 11.01 2.00
N ASP A 35 -0.09 11.22 3.31
CA ASP A 35 0.96 10.69 4.21
C ASP A 35 0.98 9.15 4.21
N GLU A 36 -0.20 8.52 4.23
CA GLU A 36 -0.31 7.05 4.14
C GLU A 36 0.28 6.53 2.82
N LEU A 37 -0.09 7.13 1.68
CA LEU A 37 0.41 6.75 0.36
C LEU A 37 1.91 6.99 0.22
N ILE A 38 2.46 8.05 0.83
CA ILE A 38 3.92 8.31 0.87
C ILE A 38 4.63 7.20 1.62
N SER A 39 4.11 6.79 2.78
CA SER A 39 4.67 5.68 3.55
C SER A 39 4.66 4.38 2.74
N ILE A 40 3.51 4.03 2.15
CA ILE A 40 3.35 2.82 1.32
C ILE A 40 4.27 2.85 0.10
N GLY A 41 4.33 3.98 -0.62
CA GLY A 41 5.20 4.15 -1.77
C GLY A 41 6.68 4.06 -1.41
N THR A 42 7.07 4.54 -0.22
CA THR A 42 8.43 4.40 0.30
C THR A 42 8.79 2.94 0.58
N VAL A 43 7.88 2.17 1.17
CA VAL A 43 8.05 0.71 1.33
C VAL A 43 8.21 0.01 -0.03
N GLY A 44 7.40 0.37 -1.02
CA GLY A 44 7.50 -0.14 -2.39
C GLY A 44 8.85 0.16 -3.04
N LEU A 45 9.37 1.38 -2.85
CA LEU A 45 10.69 1.77 -3.32
C LEU A 45 11.81 0.95 -2.65
N ILE A 46 11.77 0.78 -1.32
CA ILE A 46 12.78 0.01 -0.58
C ILE A 46 12.80 -1.45 -1.06
N LYS A 47 11.62 -2.06 -1.23
CA LYS A 47 11.50 -3.41 -1.82
C LYS A 47 12.11 -3.45 -3.22
N ALA A 48 11.79 -2.47 -4.07
CA ALA A 48 12.33 -2.38 -5.42
C ALA A 48 13.86 -2.29 -5.43
N VAL A 49 14.46 -1.45 -4.57
CA VAL A 49 15.93 -1.37 -4.40
C VAL A 49 16.50 -2.70 -3.94
N SER A 50 15.76 -3.45 -3.12
CA SER A 50 16.20 -4.74 -2.61
C SER A 50 16.17 -5.87 -3.61
N THR A 51 15.23 -5.84 -4.56
CA THR A 51 15.00 -6.90 -5.54
C THR A 51 15.44 -6.51 -6.96
N PHE A 52 15.93 -5.28 -7.13
CA PHE A 52 16.38 -4.79 -8.43
C PHE A 52 17.62 -5.54 -8.89
N ASP A 53 17.57 -5.97 -10.14
CA ASP A 53 18.65 -6.66 -10.80
C ASP A 53 19.03 -5.88 -12.06
N TYR A 54 20.23 -5.30 -12.05
CA TYR A 54 20.75 -4.51 -13.17
C TYR A 54 21.05 -5.36 -14.41
N LEU A 55 21.21 -6.68 -14.26
CA LEU A 55 21.46 -7.60 -15.38
C LEU A 55 20.23 -7.78 -16.27
N LYS A 56 19.04 -7.45 -15.77
CA LYS A 56 17.79 -7.52 -16.55
C LYS A 56 17.63 -6.37 -17.56
N GLY A 57 18.59 -5.46 -17.67
CA GLY A 57 18.66 -4.41 -18.69
C GLY A 57 17.63 -3.28 -18.56
N ASN A 58 16.73 -3.34 -17.58
CA ASN A 58 15.70 -2.33 -17.36
C ASN A 58 16.21 -1.21 -16.43
N ARG A 59 15.89 0.04 -16.76
CA ARG A 59 16.19 1.18 -15.87
C ARG A 59 15.53 1.00 -14.51
N PHE A 60 16.28 1.27 -13.45
CA PHE A 60 15.80 1.18 -12.07
C PHE A 60 14.48 1.94 -11.86
N ALA A 61 14.39 3.18 -12.36
CA ALA A 61 13.18 3.99 -12.25
C ALA A 61 11.94 3.29 -12.82
N THR A 62 12.05 2.61 -13.96
CA THR A 62 10.92 1.86 -14.56
C THR A 62 10.47 0.71 -13.68
N TYR A 63 11.43 -0.02 -13.09
CA TYR A 63 11.14 -1.12 -12.18
C TYR A 63 10.53 -0.63 -10.86
N ALA A 64 11.14 0.39 -10.25
CA ALA A 64 10.67 1.02 -9.03
C ALA A 64 9.25 1.58 -9.19
N SER A 65 8.94 2.22 -10.31
CA SER A 65 7.59 2.72 -10.58
C SER A 65 6.54 1.61 -10.51
N ARG A 66 6.81 0.45 -11.13
CA ARG A 66 5.88 -0.70 -11.07
C ARG A 66 5.70 -1.24 -9.66
N CYS A 67 6.78 -1.32 -8.88
CA CYS A 67 6.71 -1.78 -7.49
C CYS A 67 5.91 -0.81 -6.60
N ILE A 68 6.15 0.49 -6.73
CA ILE A 68 5.41 1.53 -5.99
C ILE A 68 3.93 1.47 -6.34
N GLU A 69 3.60 1.43 -7.64
CA GLU A 69 2.22 1.38 -8.10
C GLU A 69 1.50 0.12 -7.63
N ASN A 70 2.20 -1.03 -7.59
CA ASN A 70 1.65 -2.28 -7.08
C ASN A 70 1.32 -2.21 -5.58
N GLU A 71 2.19 -1.67 -4.74
CA GLU A 71 1.91 -1.53 -3.30
C GLU A 71 0.73 -0.58 -3.04
N ILE A 72 0.66 0.54 -3.78
CA ILE A 72 -0.47 1.47 -3.70
C ILE A 72 -1.78 0.77 -4.10
N LEU A 73 -1.77 -0.02 -5.18
CA LEU A 73 -2.94 -0.80 -5.59
C LEU A 73 -3.34 -1.86 -4.55
N MET A 74 -2.38 -2.52 -3.91
CA MET A 74 -2.66 -3.48 -2.83
C MET A 74 -3.30 -2.79 -1.63
N TYR A 75 -2.84 -1.60 -1.25
CA TYR A 75 -3.48 -0.79 -0.20
C TYR A 75 -4.94 -0.46 -0.53
N PHE A 76 -5.23 0.03 -1.72
CA PHE A 76 -6.61 0.34 -2.12
C PHE A 76 -7.51 -0.92 -2.15
N ARG A 77 -6.96 -2.07 -2.55
CA ARG A 77 -7.67 -3.36 -2.50
C ARG A 77 -7.99 -3.78 -1.07
N ALA A 78 -7.03 -3.65 -0.16
CA ALA A 78 -7.23 -3.95 1.25
C ALA A 78 -8.26 -3.01 1.89
N LYS A 79 -8.16 -1.71 1.63
CA LYS A 79 -9.10 -0.69 2.11
C LYS A 79 -10.54 -0.95 1.65
N LYS A 80 -10.74 -1.34 0.39
CA LYS A 80 -12.07 -1.75 -0.12
C LYS A 80 -12.60 -3.00 0.57
N LYS A 81 -11.74 -3.98 0.87
CA LYS A 81 -12.15 -5.19 1.60
C LYS A 81 -12.63 -4.84 3.02
N THR A 82 -11.88 -4.00 3.73
CA THR A 82 -12.24 -3.54 5.07
C THR A 82 -13.55 -2.73 5.07
N GLN A 83 -13.79 -1.88 4.06
CA GLN A 83 -15.08 -1.17 3.93
C GLN A 83 -16.26 -2.11 3.66
N GLY A 84 -16.03 -3.24 2.97
CA GLY A 84 -17.06 -4.25 2.74
C GLY A 84 -17.37 -5.11 3.97
N GLU A 85 -16.37 -5.38 4.82
CA GLU A 85 -16.53 -6.18 6.03
C GLU A 85 -17.26 -5.44 7.17
N ILE A 86 -17.16 -4.10 7.23
CA ILE A 86 -17.88 -3.30 8.25
C ILE A 86 -19.39 -3.24 7.99
N TYR A 87 -19.86 -3.56 6.77
CA TYR A 87 -21.28 -3.53 6.40
C TYR A 87 -22.06 -4.81 6.77
N ILE A 88 -21.41 -5.78 7.41
CA ILE A 88 -21.99 -7.11 7.75
C ILE A 88 -22.48 -7.20 9.22
N ASP A 89 -22.32 -6.15 10.04
CA ASP A 89 -22.70 -6.18 11.46
C ASP A 89 -24.01 -5.42 11.76
N GLU A 90 -24.97 -5.40 10.82
CA GLU A 90 -26.35 -5.04 11.15
C GLU A 90 -27.13 -6.35 11.44
N PRO A 91 -27.49 -6.65 12.70
CA PRO A 91 -28.35 -7.79 13.00
C PRO A 91 -29.76 -7.47 12.50
N ILE A 92 -30.05 -7.83 11.26
CA ILE A 92 -31.42 -7.86 10.74
C ILE A 92 -31.98 -9.24 11.05
N ASP A 93 -32.40 -9.43 12.29
CA ASP A 93 -33.51 -10.33 12.57
C ASP A 93 -34.37 -9.70 13.66
N THR A 94 -35.17 -8.71 13.25
CA THR A 94 -36.37 -8.34 14.00
C THR A 94 -37.53 -9.07 13.34
N ASP A 95 -37.78 -10.29 13.78
CA ASP A 95 -39.03 -10.98 13.50
C ASP A 95 -40.18 -10.16 14.13
N LYS A 96 -41.29 -10.04 13.39
CA LYS A 96 -42.39 -9.11 13.70
C LYS A 96 -43.21 -9.51 14.94
N ASP A 97 -42.85 -10.57 15.65
CA ASP A 97 -43.65 -11.09 16.77
C ASP A 97 -43.00 -10.95 18.16
N GLY A 98 -41.88 -10.25 18.30
CA GLY A 98 -41.47 -9.61 19.57
C GLY A 98 -41.41 -10.46 20.86
N ASN A 99 -41.40 -11.79 20.81
CA ASN A 99 -41.45 -12.60 22.03
C ASN A 99 -40.09 -13.21 22.37
N GLN A 100 -39.48 -12.73 23.46
CA GLN A 100 -38.29 -13.32 24.05
C GLN A 100 -38.68 -14.59 24.80
N LEU A 101 -38.37 -15.76 24.25
CA LEU A 101 -38.43 -17.02 24.99
C LEU A 101 -37.34 -17.03 26.05
N THR A 102 -37.71 -16.66 27.27
CA THR A 102 -36.94 -16.94 28.48
C THR A 102 -37.18 -18.42 28.84
N HIS A 103 -36.13 -19.23 28.76
CA HIS A 103 -36.19 -20.60 29.27
C HIS A 103 -35.77 -20.57 30.73
N THR A 104 -36.67 -21.06 31.59
CA THR A 104 -36.45 -21.33 33.03
C THR A 104 -35.37 -22.38 33.23
#